data_AF-A0A377KAH1-F1
#
_entry.id   AF-A0A377KAH1-F1
#
_cell.length_a   1.000
_cell.length_b   1.000
_cell.length_c   1.000
_cell.angle_alpha   90.00
_cell.angle_beta   90.00
_cell.angle_gamma   90.00
#
_symmetry.space_group_name_H-M   'P 1'
#
loop_
_entity.id
_entity.type
_entity.pdbx_description
1 polymer ?
#
loop_
_entity_poly.entity_id
_entity_poly.type
_entity_poly.pdbx_seq_one_letter_code
_entity_poly.pdbx_strand_id
1 'polypeptide(L)'
;MVICSGGGGVPVTEDGAGSEAVIDKDLAAALLAEQINADGLVILTDADAVYENWGTPQQRAIRHATPDELAPFAKADGSMGPKVTAVSGYVRSRGKPAWIGALSRIEETLAGEAGTCISL
;
A
#
# COMPACT_ATOMS: atom_id res chain seq x y z
N MET A 1 20.17 -3.12 -7.88
CA MET A 1 19.16 -3.06 -6.81
C MET A 1 19.37 -1.77 -6.03
N VAL A 2 18.31 -1.00 -5.80
CA VAL A 2 18.34 0.22 -4.97
C VAL A 2 17.49 -0.04 -3.74
N ILE A 3 18.01 0.31 -2.56
CA ILE A 3 17.27 0.28 -1.29
C ILE A 3 17.28 1.71 -0.77
N CYS A 4 16.10 2.27 -0.54
CA CYS A 4 15.93 3.66 -0.09
C CYS A 4 14.67 3.78 0.78
N SER A 5 14.47 4.95 1.39
CA SER A 5 13.33 5.25 2.27
C SER A 5 13.11 4.21 3.39
N GLY A 6 14.20 3.65 3.93
CA GLY A 6 14.14 2.71 5.05
C GLY A 6 13.40 3.32 6.24
N GLY A 7 12.39 2.62 6.76
CA GLY A 7 11.54 3.12 7.84
C GLY A 7 10.66 4.32 7.48
N GLY A 8 10.47 4.62 6.19
CA GLY A 8 9.76 5.82 5.71
C GLY A 8 10.69 6.99 5.36
N GLY A 9 11.98 6.90 5.71
CA GLY A 9 12.96 7.98 5.53
C GLY A 9 13.16 8.82 6.80
N VAL A 10 14.19 9.67 6.78
CA VAL A 10 14.50 10.58 7.89
C VAL A 10 13.58 11.82 7.78
N PRO A 11 12.75 12.14 8.78
CA PRO A 11 11.92 13.33 8.75
C PRO A 11 12.78 14.60 8.80
N VAL A 12 12.62 15.45 7.79
CA VAL A 12 13.27 16.75 7.70
C VAL A 12 12.23 17.82 7.38
N THR A 13 12.40 19.01 7.94
CA THR A 13 11.61 20.21 7.59
C THR A 13 12.19 20.89 6.36
N GLU A 14 11.50 21.90 5.81
CA GLU A 14 11.91 22.61 4.58
C GLU A 14 13.29 23.27 4.68
N ASP A 15 13.70 23.68 5.88
CA ASP A 15 15.03 24.24 6.18
C ASP A 15 16.12 23.17 6.39
N GLY A 16 15.77 21.89 6.26
CA GLY A 16 16.68 20.75 6.38
C GLY A 16 16.96 20.30 7.81
N ALA A 17 16.28 20.87 8.81
CA ALA A 17 16.40 20.41 10.19
C ALA A 17 15.70 19.05 10.37
N GLY A 18 16.37 18.14 11.09
CA GLY A 18 15.76 16.87 11.47
C GLY A 18 14.63 17.08 12.49
N SER A 19 13.57 16.28 12.37
CA SER A 19 12.42 16.33 13.28
C SER A 19 12.15 14.97 13.92
N GLU A 20 11.71 14.97 15.19
CA GLU A 20 11.25 13.77 15.89
C GLU A 20 9.84 13.40 15.42
N ALA A 21 9.77 12.64 14.33
CA ALA A 21 8.53 12.12 13.77
C ALA A 21 8.75 10.71 13.18
N VAL A 22 7.66 10.03 12.84
CA VAL A 22 7.69 8.76 12.11
C VAL A 22 6.94 8.95 10.81
N ILE A 23 7.63 8.72 9.68
CA ILE A 23 6.99 8.75 8.36
C ILE A 23 6.41 7.36 8.10
N ASP A 24 5.15 7.30 7.69
CA ASP A 24 4.53 6.06 7.27
C ASP A 24 5.24 5.51 6.01
N LYS A 25 5.80 4.31 6.12
CA LYS A 25 6.57 3.66 5.05
C LYS A 25 5.74 3.37 3.80
N ASP A 26 4.44 3.11 3.95
CA ASP A 26 3.55 2.76 2.84
C ASP A 26 3.22 4.03 2.04
N LEU A 27 2.94 5.14 2.74
CA LEU A 27 2.78 6.46 2.10
C LEU A 27 4.08 6.96 1.47
N ALA A 28 5.22 6.78 2.13
CA ALA A 28 6.52 7.14 1.57
C ALA A 28 6.85 6.32 0.31
N ALA A 29 6.53 5.02 0.30
CA ALA A 29 6.70 4.16 -0.87
C ALA A 29 5.78 4.57 -2.02
N ALA A 30 4.53 4.92 -1.72
CA ALA A 30 3.60 5.45 -2.72
C ALA A 30 4.13 6.74 -3.35
N LEU A 31 4.53 7.72 -2.54
CA LEU A 31 5.12 8.98 -3.04
C LEU A 31 6.37 8.75 -3.88
N LEU A 32 7.27 7.86 -3.44
CA LEU A 32 8.45 7.50 -4.22
C LEU A 32 8.08 6.88 -5.57
N ALA A 33 7.13 5.93 -5.57
CA ALA A 33 6.66 5.28 -6.79
C ALA A 33 6.04 6.29 -7.78
N GLU A 34 5.34 7.30 -7.28
CA GLU A 34 4.86 8.42 -8.10
C GLU A 34 6.01 9.23 -8.70
N GLN A 35 6.98 9.64 -7.88
CA GLN A 35 8.10 10.48 -8.30
C GLN A 35 9.00 9.81 -9.35
N ILE A 36 9.17 8.49 -9.28
CA ILE A 36 9.97 7.73 -10.25
C ILE A 36 9.15 7.23 -11.45
N ASN A 37 7.86 7.57 -11.52
CA ASN A 37 6.92 7.09 -12.55
C ASN A 37 6.90 5.55 -12.64
N ALA A 38 6.85 4.85 -11.51
CA ALA A 38 6.81 3.40 -11.49
C ALA A 38 5.60 2.85 -12.25
N ASP A 39 5.75 1.66 -12.85
CA ASP A 39 4.66 0.94 -13.54
C ASP A 39 3.67 0.28 -12.59
N GLY A 40 4.02 0.17 -11.31
CA GLY A 40 3.13 -0.29 -10.26
C GLY A 40 3.76 -0.18 -8.88
N LEU A 41 2.95 -0.40 -7.84
CA LEU A 41 3.35 -0.35 -6.44
C LEU A 41 2.93 -1.63 -5.73
N VAL A 42 3.85 -2.28 -4.99
CA VAL A 42 3.53 -3.46 -4.19
C VAL A 42 3.81 -3.17 -2.71
N ILE A 43 2.81 -3.37 -1.87
CA ILE A 43 2.90 -3.29 -0.41
C ILE A 43 2.86 -4.71 0.15
N LEU A 44 3.95 -5.13 0.77
CA LEU A 44 4.06 -6.45 1.36
C LEU A 44 3.77 -6.40 2.87
N THR A 45 2.94 -7.33 3.34
CA THR A 45 2.50 -7.40 4.74
C THR A 45 2.31 -8.85 5.18
N ASP A 46 1.95 -9.08 6.44
CA ASP A 46 1.73 -10.43 6.98
C ASP A 46 0.35 -10.99 6.58
N ALA A 47 -0.61 -10.11 6.26
CA ALA A 47 -1.89 -10.50 5.68
C ALA A 47 -1.74 -10.83 4.18
N ASP A 48 -2.43 -11.86 3.71
CA ASP A 48 -2.36 -12.31 2.32
C ASP A 48 -3.28 -11.54 1.37
N ALA A 49 -4.16 -10.68 1.87
CA ALA A 49 -5.04 -9.78 1.13
C ALA A 49 -5.71 -8.75 2.06
N VAL A 50 -6.43 -7.79 1.49
CA VAL A 50 -7.47 -7.00 2.17
C VAL A 50 -8.71 -7.87 2.31
N TYR A 51 -9.40 -7.79 3.46
CA TYR A 51 -10.58 -8.60 3.75
C TYR A 51 -11.81 -7.75 4.08
N GLU A 52 -12.96 -8.13 3.52
CA GLU A 52 -14.26 -7.81 4.10
C GLU A 52 -14.50 -8.63 5.36
N ASN A 53 -15.23 -8.06 6.33
CA ASN A 53 -15.63 -8.73 7.58
C ASN A 53 -14.47 -9.42 8.31
N TRP A 54 -13.30 -8.79 8.33
CA TRP A 54 -12.07 -9.33 8.95
C TRP A 54 -12.30 -9.83 10.38
N GLY A 55 -11.76 -11.01 10.70
CA GLY A 55 -11.88 -11.61 12.03
C GLY A 55 -13.24 -12.27 12.32
N THR A 56 -14.12 -12.39 11.32
CA THR A 56 -15.41 -13.06 11.44
C THR A 56 -15.47 -14.33 10.58
N PRO A 57 -16.42 -15.25 10.83
CA PRO A 57 -16.66 -16.39 9.94
C PRO A 57 -17.07 -16.02 8.51
N GLN A 58 -17.52 -14.78 8.30
CA GLN A 58 -17.92 -14.24 7.00
C GLN A 58 -16.78 -13.48 6.31
N GLN A 59 -15.55 -13.56 6.82
CA GLN A 59 -14.42 -12.86 6.22
C GLN A 59 -14.19 -13.32 4.77
N ARG A 60 -13.97 -12.35 3.87
CA ARG A 60 -13.79 -12.61 2.44
C ARG A 60 -12.64 -11.79 1.90
N ALA A 61 -11.68 -12.45 1.27
CA ALA A 61 -10.56 -11.77 0.62
C ALA A 61 -11.06 -10.97 -0.59
N ILE A 62 -10.65 -9.71 -0.67
CA ILE A 62 -10.86 -8.84 -1.82
C ILE A 62 -9.70 -9.11 -2.78
N ARG A 63 -9.96 -9.73 -3.93
CA ARG A 63 -8.92 -10.04 -4.92
C ARG A 63 -8.65 -8.90 -5.88
N HIS A 64 -9.71 -8.21 -6.28
CA HIS A 64 -9.65 -7.03 -7.12
C HIS A 64 -10.61 -5.98 -6.58
N ALA A 65 -10.19 -4.72 -6.58
CA ALA A 65 -11.05 -3.60 -6.24
C ALA A 65 -10.54 -2.30 -6.85
N THR A 66 -11.46 -1.37 -7.05
CA THR A 66 -11.15 0.03 -7.33
C THR A 66 -10.81 0.77 -6.04
N PRO A 67 -10.12 1.92 -6.14
CA PRO A 67 -9.94 2.81 -4.98
C PRO A 67 -11.25 3.25 -4.31
N ASP A 68 -12.36 3.32 -5.04
CA ASP A 68 -13.67 3.68 -4.48
C ASP A 68 -14.28 2.53 -3.67
N GLU A 69 -14.18 1.29 -4.17
CA GLU A 69 -14.61 0.09 -3.44
C GLU A 69 -13.80 -0.13 -2.16
N LEU A 70 -12.52 0.28 -2.15
CA LEU A 70 -11.67 0.19 -0.97
C LEU A 70 -11.77 1.37 0.00
N ALA A 71 -12.48 2.45 -0.35
CA ALA A 71 -12.61 3.63 0.50
C ALA A 71 -13.08 3.31 1.95
N PRO A 72 -14.01 2.37 2.19
CA PRO A 72 -14.42 1.99 3.55
C PRO A 72 -13.30 1.37 4.41
N PHE A 73 -12.23 0.88 3.81
CA PHE A 73 -11.10 0.22 4.49
C PHE A 73 -9.96 1.20 4.79
N ALA A 74 -9.96 2.40 4.20
CA ALA A 74 -8.96 3.45 4.40
C ALA A 74 -9.11 4.15 5.78
N LYS A 75 -8.92 3.39 6.86
CA LYS A 75 -9.03 3.87 8.25
C LYS A 75 -7.67 4.16 8.87
N ALA A 76 -7.61 5.09 9.83
CA ALA A 76 -6.39 5.33 10.62
C ALA A 76 -6.26 4.28 11.75
N ASP A 77 -6.12 3.00 11.37
CA ASP A 77 -6.07 1.86 12.31
C ASP A 77 -4.64 1.41 12.67
N GLY A 78 -3.62 2.01 12.05
CA GLY A 78 -2.21 1.65 12.24
C GLY A 78 -1.80 0.32 11.60
N SER A 79 -2.65 -0.28 10.75
CA SER A 79 -2.39 -1.57 10.11
C SER A 79 -2.80 -1.57 8.64
N MET A 80 -4.02 -2.01 8.31
CA MET A 80 -4.45 -2.18 6.92
C MET A 80 -4.91 -0.87 6.29
N GLY A 81 -5.52 0.01 7.08
CA GLY A 81 -6.07 1.24 6.51
C GLY A 81 -5.03 2.23 5.97
N PRO A 82 -3.85 2.43 6.58
CA PRO A 82 -2.75 3.17 5.95
C PRO A 82 -2.29 2.57 4.63
N LYS A 83 -2.24 1.23 4.52
CA LYS A 83 -1.88 0.50 3.28
C LYS A 83 -2.87 0.78 2.17
N VAL A 84 -4.16 0.63 2.48
CA VAL A 84 -5.26 0.91 1.55
C VAL A 84 -5.21 2.38 1.10
N THR A 85 -4.95 3.31 2.03
CA THR A 85 -4.82 4.74 1.73
C THR A 85 -3.66 4.99 0.75
N ALA A 86 -2.49 4.41 1.01
CA ALA A 86 -1.30 4.57 0.17
C ALA A 86 -1.51 4.04 -1.26
N VAL A 87 -1.99 2.80 -1.41
CA VAL A 87 -2.21 2.21 -2.74
C VAL A 87 -3.33 2.91 -3.50
N SER A 88 -4.40 3.31 -2.81
CA SER A 88 -5.52 4.03 -3.43
C SER A 88 -5.09 5.42 -3.93
N GLY A 89 -4.26 6.12 -3.17
CA GLY A 89 -3.67 7.40 -3.58
C GLY A 89 -2.82 7.25 -4.84
N TYR A 90 -1.88 6.30 -4.84
CA TYR A 90 -1.02 5.99 -5.99
C TYR A 90 -1.81 5.62 -7.26
N VAL A 91 -2.82 4.74 -7.13
CA VAL A 91 -3.64 4.31 -8.28
C VAL A 91 -4.42 5.50 -8.86
N ARG A 92 -5.00 6.36 -8.00
CA ARG A 92 -5.72 7.56 -8.46
C ARG A 92 -4.79 8.59 -9.12
N SER A 93 -3.59 8.78 -8.60
CA SER A 93 -2.65 9.80 -9.09
C SER A 93 -1.95 9.36 -10.38
N ARG A 94 -1.66 8.06 -10.55
CA ARG A 94 -0.87 7.53 -11.67
C ARG A 94 -1.67 6.74 -12.71
N GLY A 95 -2.86 6.26 -12.36
CA GLY A 95 -3.61 5.31 -13.20
C GLY A 95 -2.88 3.97 -13.41
N LYS A 96 -1.92 3.65 -12.55
CA LYS A 96 -1.11 2.43 -12.57
C LYS A 96 -1.57 1.49 -11.45
N PRO A 97 -1.50 0.17 -11.64
CA PRO A 97 -1.96 -0.80 -10.65
C PRO A 97 -1.10 -0.81 -9.39
N ALA A 98 -1.72 -1.18 -8.27
CA ALA A 98 -1.02 -1.46 -7.02
C ALA A 98 -1.51 -2.77 -6.39
N TRP A 99 -0.69 -3.36 -5.53
CA TRP A 99 -1.00 -4.62 -4.86
C TRP A 99 -0.73 -4.55 -3.37
N ILE A 100 -1.58 -5.22 -2.59
CA ILE A 100 -1.34 -5.55 -1.18
C ILE A 100 -1.32 -7.07 -1.05
N GLY A 101 -0.29 -7.65 -0.45
CA GLY A 101 -0.22 -9.11 -0.27
C GLY A 101 0.92 -9.59 0.62
N ALA A 102 1.01 -10.90 0.78
CA ALA A 102 2.06 -11.53 1.58
C ALA A 102 3.37 -11.65 0.80
N LEU A 103 4.50 -11.39 1.47
CA LEU A 103 5.85 -11.56 0.88
C LEU A 103 6.06 -12.99 0.34
N SER A 104 5.54 -14.01 1.04
CA SER A 104 5.64 -15.41 0.64
C SER A 104 4.88 -15.75 -0.65
N ARG A 105 3.99 -14.87 -1.11
CA ARG A 105 3.11 -15.07 -2.27
C ARG A 105 3.26 -13.94 -3.30
N ILE A 106 4.44 -13.31 -3.35
CA ILE A 106 4.64 -12.11 -4.19
C ILE A 106 4.45 -12.39 -5.69
N GLU A 107 4.95 -13.52 -6.18
CA GLU A 107 4.81 -13.90 -7.59
C GLU A 107 3.33 -14.09 -7.97
N GLU A 108 2.59 -14.82 -7.13
CA GLU A 108 1.16 -15.05 -7.28
C GLU A 108 0.35 -13.75 -7.15
N THR A 109 0.80 -12.83 -6.28
CA THR A 109 0.17 -11.51 -6.11
C THR A 109 0.31 -10.67 -7.37
N LEU A 110 1.51 -10.65 -7.96
CA LEU A 110 1.76 -9.95 -9.21
C LEU A 110 1.04 -10.59 -10.41
N ALA A 111 0.81 -11.91 -10.37
CA ALA A 111 0.00 -12.62 -11.35
C ALA A 111 -1.52 -12.43 -11.18
N GLY A 112 -1.97 -11.83 -10.06
CA GLY A 112 -3.39 -11.67 -9.73
C GLY A 112 -4.07 -12.91 -9.15
N GLU A 113 -3.28 -13.91 -8.74
CA GLU A 113 -3.75 -15.18 -8.16
C GLU A 113 -3.80 -15.14 -6.62
N ALA A 114 -3.12 -14.17 -6.02
CA ALA A 114 -3.10 -13.89 -4.58
C ALA A 114 -3.15 -12.38 -4.32
N GLY A 115 -3.18 -11.97 -3.04
CA GLY A 115 -3.23 -10.56 -2.69
C GLY A 115 -4.58 -9.89 -3.00
N THR A 116 -4.51 -8.57 -2.99
CA THR A 116 -5.52 -7.63 -3.49
C THR A 116 -4.85 -6.78 -4.56
N CYS A 117 -5.39 -6.79 -5.77
CA CYS A 117 -5.00 -5.89 -6.85
C CYS A 117 -5.95 -4.68 -6.88
N ILE A 118 -5.36 -3.49 -6.91
CA ILE A 118 -6.06 -2.22 -6.93
C ILE A 118 -5.79 -1.53 -8.27
N SER A 119 -6.84 -1.26 -9.04
CA SER A 119 -6.77 -0.61 -10.35
C SER A 119 -8.00 0.27 -10.62
N LEU A 120 -7.88 1.21 -11.56
CA LEU A 120 -9.03 1.98 -12.08
C LEU A 120 -9.90 1.14 -13.03
#